data_AF-A0A485CC56-F1
#
_entry.id   AF-A0A485CC56-F1
#
_cell.length_a   1.000
_cell.length_b   1.000
_cell.length_c   1.000
_cell.angle_alpha   90.00
_cell.angle_beta   90.00
_cell.angle_gamma   90.00
#
_symmetry.space_group_name_H-M   'P 1'
#
loop_
_entity.id
_entity.type
_entity.pdbx_description
1 polymer ?
#
loop_
_entity_poly.entity_id
_entity_poly.type
_entity_poly.pdbx_seq_one_letter_code
_entity_poly.pdbx_strand_id
1 'polypeptide(L)'
;MLSENKIEILRKKIPQAWIEQASNVEGDFYDDKEKVYVFYRTYMNPDWFAFTIVHECDYQDITSIARKTFWIVTLSCLVLYMIMVVLAKLYMEKIISKLYMGINGIDPNKDKVSITSIYENVKENQQNLERAVYESTTDGLTHIFNRRKFDNDMRNLIEKNQSFYLAIIDIDDFKKINDTYGHDAGDNVLRTVEQNRQSGLWVMNIIFIDLAVKNYV
;
A
#
# COMPACT_ATOMS: atom_id res chain seq x y z
N MET A 1 -7.39 67.94 37.29
CA MET A 1 -6.73 67.85 35.97
C MET A 1 -7.68 67.52 34.80
N LEU A 2 -8.99 67.29 35.01
CA LEU A 2 -9.95 67.02 33.93
C LEU A 2 -10.68 68.26 33.37
N SER A 3 -10.36 69.47 33.85
CA SER A 3 -11.09 70.71 33.53
C SER A 3 -10.42 71.62 32.50
N GLU A 4 -9.08 71.66 32.43
CA GLU A 4 -8.36 72.57 31.52
C GLU A 4 -8.33 72.04 30.08
N ASN A 5 -8.03 70.75 29.88
CA ASN A 5 -8.00 70.12 28.55
C ASN A 5 -9.35 70.21 27.79
N LYS A 6 -10.49 70.15 28.50
CA LYS A 6 -11.82 70.27 27.85
C LYS A 6 -12.11 71.67 27.32
N ILE A 7 -11.65 72.72 28.00
CA ILE A 7 -11.89 74.11 27.60
C ILE A 7 -11.00 74.48 26.40
N GLU A 8 -9.78 73.93 26.33
CA GLU A 8 -8.85 74.17 25.23
C GLU A 8 -9.31 73.52 23.92
N ILE A 9 -9.86 72.29 23.98
CA ILE A 9 -10.46 71.60 22.82
C ILE A 9 -11.62 72.40 22.21
N LEU A 10 -12.45 73.03 23.06
CA LEU A 10 -13.58 73.86 22.61
C LEU A 10 -13.16 75.22 22.01
N ARG A 11 -11.92 75.66 22.23
CA ARG A 11 -11.38 76.91 21.65
C ARG A 11 -10.62 76.69 20.34
N LYS A 12 -10.21 75.47 20.03
CA LYS A 12 -9.44 75.18 18.82
C LYS A 12 -10.36 75.33 17.60
N LYS A 13 -10.11 76.37 16.81
CA LYS A 13 -10.86 76.59 15.56
C LYS A 13 -10.59 75.44 14.60
N ILE A 14 -11.66 74.79 14.15
CA ILE A 14 -11.59 73.76 13.12
C ILE A 14 -11.29 74.45 11.77
N PRO A 15 -10.40 73.91 10.92
CA PRO A 15 -10.15 74.45 9.60
C PRO A 15 -11.43 74.51 8.75
N GLN A 16 -11.66 75.63 8.07
CA GLN A 16 -12.87 75.81 7.26
C GLN A 16 -12.96 74.80 6.11
N ALA A 17 -11.80 74.37 5.59
CA ALA A 17 -11.69 73.32 4.58
C ALA A 17 -12.29 71.97 5.01
N TRP A 18 -12.31 71.67 6.32
CA TRP A 18 -12.92 70.42 6.83
C TRP A 18 -14.44 70.46 6.73
N ILE A 19 -15.06 71.64 6.86
CA ILE A 19 -16.50 71.82 6.70
C ILE A 19 -16.90 71.69 5.23
N GLU A 20 -16.07 72.22 4.32
CA GLU A 20 -16.30 72.11 2.87
C GLU A 20 -16.18 70.66 2.36
N GLN A 21 -15.28 69.86 2.97
CA GLN A 21 -15.16 68.42 2.67
C GLN A 21 -16.27 67.58 3.30
N ALA A 22 -16.99 68.12 4.29
CA ALA A 22 -18.09 67.46 4.97
C ALA A 22 -19.42 67.54 4.21
N SER A 23 -19.45 67.03 2.97
CA SER A 23 -20.61 67.13 2.08
C SER A 23 -21.71 66.09 2.35
N ASN A 24 -21.38 65.00 3.05
CA ASN A 24 -22.29 63.88 3.29
C ASN A 24 -22.81 63.86 4.74
N VAL A 25 -23.80 63.00 5.02
CA VAL A 25 -24.32 62.81 6.40
C VAL A 25 -23.22 62.32 7.35
N GLU A 26 -22.31 61.50 6.84
CA GLU A 26 -21.10 61.09 7.52
C GLU A 26 -20.00 60.79 6.50
N GLY A 27 -18.76 60.80 6.96
CA GLY A 27 -17.61 60.45 6.13
C GLY A 27 -16.30 60.61 6.87
N ASP A 28 -15.23 60.38 6.14
CA ASP A 28 -13.87 60.50 6.64
C ASP A 28 -12.95 61.07 5.57
N PHE A 29 -11.89 61.74 6.02
CA PHE A 29 -10.80 62.18 5.16
C PHE A 29 -9.51 62.24 5.97
N TYR A 30 -8.39 62.28 5.26
CA TYR A 30 -7.08 62.43 5.84
C TYR A 30 -6.53 63.83 5.56
N ASP A 31 -6.10 64.53 6.61
CA ASP A 31 -5.45 65.83 6.49
C ASP A 31 -3.93 65.66 6.50
N ASP A 32 -3.32 65.86 5.33
CA ASP A 32 -1.88 65.79 5.13
C ASP A 32 -1.08 66.81 5.95
N LYS A 33 -1.67 67.97 6.28
CA LYS A 33 -0.98 69.05 6.99
C LYS A 33 -0.87 68.76 8.48
N GLU A 34 -1.98 68.34 9.06
CA GLU A 34 -2.09 68.04 10.49
C GLU A 34 -1.75 66.58 10.80
N LYS A 35 -1.58 65.72 9.77
CA LYS A 35 -1.28 64.28 9.89
C LYS A 35 -2.29 63.57 10.79
N VAL A 36 -3.57 63.81 10.49
CA VAL A 36 -4.72 63.27 11.22
C VAL A 36 -5.74 62.67 10.27
N TYR A 37 -6.39 61.60 10.72
CA TYR A 37 -7.64 61.11 10.16
C TYR A 37 -8.80 61.81 10.84
N VAL A 38 -9.67 62.40 10.05
CA VAL A 38 -10.85 63.12 10.53
C VAL A 38 -12.08 62.36 10.10
N PHE A 39 -12.88 61.92 11.06
CA PHE A 39 -14.19 61.32 10.85
C PHE A 39 -15.24 62.35 11.22
N TYR A 40 -16.26 62.52 10.40
CA TYR A 40 -17.29 63.50 10.66
C TYR A 40 -18.70 62.93 10.51
N ARG A 41 -19.63 63.55 11.23
CA ARG A 41 -21.07 63.33 11.07
C ARG A 41 -21.79 64.67 11.15
N THR A 42 -22.74 64.88 10.24
CA THR A 42 -23.57 66.07 10.17
C THR A 42 -24.96 65.75 10.69
N TYR A 43 -25.54 66.69 11.43
CA TYR A 43 -26.89 66.61 11.99
C TYR A 43 -27.69 67.77 11.43
N MET A 44 -28.88 67.49 10.91
CA MET A 44 -29.72 68.49 10.22
C MET A 44 -30.66 69.26 11.16
N ASN A 45 -30.71 68.93 12.46
CA ASN A 45 -31.61 69.59 13.40
C ASN A 45 -31.12 69.45 14.85
N PRO A 46 -30.34 70.43 15.38
CA PRO A 46 -29.85 71.63 14.71
C PRO A 46 -28.67 71.31 13.77
N ASP A 47 -28.23 72.25 12.93
CA ASP A 47 -27.10 72.11 11.98
C ASP A 47 -25.75 71.95 12.71
N TRP A 48 -25.47 70.73 13.19
CA TRP A 48 -24.26 70.42 13.95
C TRP A 48 -23.33 69.52 13.15
N PHE A 49 -22.03 69.79 13.26
CA PHE A 49 -20.97 68.92 12.76
C PHE A 49 -20.24 68.32 13.96
N ALA A 50 -20.18 67.00 14.02
CA ALA A 50 -19.35 66.29 14.99
C ALA A 50 -18.11 65.76 14.27
N PHE A 51 -16.93 66.22 14.67
CA PHE A 51 -15.65 65.73 14.17
C PHE A 51 -14.95 64.89 15.23
N THR A 52 -14.42 63.73 14.82
CA THR A 52 -13.55 62.87 15.62
C THR A 52 -12.19 62.84 14.93
N ILE A 53 -11.14 63.26 15.64
CA ILE A 53 -9.78 63.39 15.10
C ILE A 53 -8.92 62.29 15.69
N VAL A 54 -8.23 61.55 14.83
CA VAL A 54 -7.28 60.50 15.23
C VAL A 54 -5.93 60.81 14.60
N HIS A 55 -4.88 60.92 15.40
CA HIS A 55 -3.54 61.15 14.86
C HIS A 55 -3.06 59.96 14.04
N GLU A 56 -2.28 60.23 13.00
CA GLU A 56 -1.77 59.18 12.12
C GLU A 56 -0.94 58.15 12.87
N CYS A 57 -0.14 58.56 13.87
CA CYS A 57 0.62 57.62 14.71
C CYS A 57 -0.30 56.64 15.46
N ASP A 58 -1.36 57.15 16.09
CA ASP A 58 -2.30 56.33 16.85
C ASP A 58 -3.10 55.41 15.92
N TYR A 59 -3.50 55.92 14.75
CA TYR A 59 -4.18 55.14 13.73
C TYR A 59 -3.28 54.02 13.17
N GLN A 60 -2.02 54.33 12.86
CA GLN A 60 -1.04 53.36 12.40
C GLN A 60 -0.72 52.31 13.47
N ASP A 61 -0.62 52.70 14.74
CA ASP A 61 -0.39 51.78 15.85
C ASP A 61 -1.55 50.80 16.01
N ILE A 62 -2.79 51.29 16.05
CA ILE A 62 -4.00 50.45 16.14
C ILE A 62 -4.10 49.51 14.94
N THR A 63 -3.91 50.03 13.72
CA THR A 63 -3.97 49.21 12.50
C THR A 63 -2.84 48.18 12.44
N SER A 64 -1.65 48.50 12.97
CA SER A 64 -0.53 47.56 13.05
C SER A 64 -0.82 46.42 14.01
N ILE A 65 -1.43 46.71 15.17
CA ILE A 65 -1.87 45.70 16.15
C ILE A 65 -2.94 44.82 15.52
N ALA A 66 -3.96 45.40 14.90
CA ALA A 66 -5.03 44.66 14.23
C ALA A 66 -4.47 43.73 13.15
N ARG A 67 -3.53 44.22 12.33
CA ARG A 67 -2.85 43.43 11.29
C ARG A 67 -2.03 42.29 11.86
N LYS A 68 -1.27 42.52 12.93
CA LYS A 68 -0.49 41.47 13.61
C LYS A 68 -1.43 40.40 14.19
N THR A 69 -2.50 40.80 14.87
CA THR A 69 -3.50 39.89 15.42
C THR A 69 -4.15 39.06 14.32
N PHE A 70 -4.52 39.68 13.19
CA PHE A 70 -5.07 38.97 12.04
C PHE A 70 -4.12 37.87 11.56
N TRP A 71 -2.85 38.18 11.30
CA TRP A 71 -1.87 37.20 10.85
C TRP A 71 -1.61 36.08 11.87
N ILE A 72 -1.60 36.40 13.17
CA ILE A 72 -1.46 35.39 14.23
C ILE A 72 -2.64 34.41 14.21
N VAL A 73 -3.87 34.91 14.10
CA VAL A 73 -5.08 34.08 14.03
C VAL A 73 -5.05 33.22 12.77
N THR A 74 -4.76 33.81 11.60
CA THR A 74 -4.66 33.09 10.33
C THR A 74 -3.62 31.96 10.39
N LEU A 75 -2.42 32.24 10.91
CA LEU A 75 -1.37 31.24 11.04
C LEU A 75 -1.77 30.12 12.02
N SER A 76 -2.41 30.48 13.14
CA SER A 76 -2.92 29.51 14.12
C SER A 76 -3.95 28.57 13.49
N CYS A 77 -4.90 29.11 12.71
CA CYS A 77 -5.88 28.31 11.97
C CYS A 77 -5.23 27.39 10.94
N LEU A 78 -4.21 27.86 10.22
CA LEU A 78 -3.46 27.04 9.25
C LEU A 78 -2.73 25.89 9.93
N VAL A 79 -2.08 26.15 11.08
CA VAL A 79 -1.42 25.09 11.87
C VAL A 79 -2.43 24.05 12.35
N LEU A 80 -3.57 24.48 12.88
CA LEU A 80 -4.64 23.56 13.31
C LEU A 80 -5.18 22.73 12.14
N TYR A 81 -5.37 23.34 10.97
CA TYR A 81 -5.78 22.63 9.77
C TYR A 81 -4.74 21.58 9.33
N MET A 82 -3.46 21.94 9.33
CA MET A 82 -2.38 21.00 9.00
C MET A 82 -2.32 19.82 9.98
N ILE A 83 -2.49 20.08 11.28
CA ILE A 83 -2.58 19.03 12.31
C ILE A 83 -3.78 18.12 12.01
N MET A 84 -4.96 18.67 11.71
CA MET A 84 -6.13 17.88 11.36
C MET A 84 -5.90 17.00 10.12
N VAL A 85 -5.24 17.53 9.07
CA VAL A 85 -4.91 16.76 7.87
C VAL A 85 -3.96 15.61 8.19
N VAL A 86 -2.93 15.85 9.01
CA VAL A 86 -1.99 14.80 9.44
C VAL A 86 -2.73 13.72 10.25
N LEU A 87 -3.56 14.11 11.21
CA LEU A 87 -4.36 13.17 12.01
C LEU A 87 -5.33 12.36 11.14
N ALA A 88 -6.01 13.01 10.19
CA ALA A 88 -6.90 12.36 9.25
C ALA A 88 -6.14 11.34 8.38
N LYS A 89 -4.95 11.70 7.89
CA LYS A 89 -4.10 10.76 7.14
C LYS A 89 -3.74 9.53 7.98
N LEU A 90 -3.25 9.73 9.21
CA LEU A 90 -2.90 8.62 10.12
C LEU A 90 -4.10 7.72 10.43
N TYR A 91 -5.29 8.31 10.58
CA TYR A 91 -6.52 7.57 10.84
C TYR A 91 -6.98 6.77 9.62
N MET A 92 -6.94 7.38 8.43
CA MET A 92 -7.28 6.73 7.17
C MET A 92 -6.35 5.56 6.87
N GLU A 93 -5.04 5.70 7.05
CA GLU A 93 -4.08 4.60 6.90
C GLU A 93 -4.45 3.41 7.80
N LYS A 94 -4.84 3.68 9.06
CA LYS A 94 -5.25 2.63 10.01
C LYS A 94 -6.57 1.96 9.64
N ILE A 95 -7.55 2.69 9.15
CA ILE A 95 -8.83 2.12 8.67
C ILE A 95 -8.58 1.25 7.45
N ILE A 96 -7.86 1.78 6.47
CA ILE A 96 -7.54 1.08 5.23
C ILE A 96 -6.82 -0.23 5.55
N SER A 97 -5.80 -0.18 6.43
CA SER A 97 -5.09 -1.37 6.91
C SER A 97 -6.03 -2.42 7.52
N LYS A 98 -6.95 -2.01 8.40
CA LYS A 98 -7.94 -2.95 9.01
C LYS A 98 -8.91 -3.52 7.98
N LEU A 99 -9.35 -2.72 7.00
CA LEU A 99 -10.22 -3.20 5.93
C LEU A 99 -9.50 -4.20 5.03
N TYR A 100 -8.24 -3.93 4.66
CA TYR A 100 -7.40 -4.87 3.92
C TYR A 100 -7.19 -6.17 4.71
N MET A 101 -6.93 -6.11 6.02
CA MET A 101 -6.86 -7.30 6.88
C MET A 101 -8.18 -8.07 6.92
N GLY A 102 -9.32 -7.38 7.02
CA GLY A 102 -10.64 -8.00 7.08
C GLY A 102 -11.07 -8.68 5.78
N ILE A 103 -10.63 -8.14 4.63
CA ILE A 103 -10.92 -8.70 3.30
C ILE A 103 -9.93 -9.81 2.94
N ASN A 104 -8.62 -9.62 3.19
CA ASN A 104 -7.58 -10.55 2.75
C ASN A 104 -7.07 -11.51 3.83
N GLY A 105 -7.48 -11.36 5.10
CA GLY A 105 -6.98 -12.19 6.21
C GLY A 105 -5.46 -12.07 6.47
N ILE A 106 -4.77 -11.19 5.74
CA ILE A 106 -3.31 -11.05 5.73
C ILE A 106 -2.98 -9.64 6.24
N ASP A 107 -2.14 -9.61 7.27
CA ASP A 107 -1.66 -8.43 7.97
C ASP A 107 -0.68 -7.61 7.09
N PRO A 108 -1.03 -6.38 6.65
CA PRO A 108 -0.13 -5.55 5.84
C PRO A 108 1.11 -5.03 6.57
N ASN A 109 1.19 -5.15 7.91
CA ASN A 109 2.44 -4.91 8.66
C ASN A 109 3.30 -6.17 8.76
N LYS A 110 2.78 -7.34 8.39
CA LYS A 110 3.59 -8.51 8.07
C LYS A 110 4.21 -8.43 6.68
N ASP A 111 3.89 -7.44 5.85
CA ASP A 111 4.38 -7.28 4.46
C ASP A 111 5.82 -6.73 4.36
N LYS A 112 6.70 -7.23 5.23
CA LYS A 112 7.99 -7.75 4.77
C LYS A 112 7.89 -9.23 4.40
N VAL A 113 6.69 -9.76 4.14
CA VAL A 113 6.51 -10.83 3.15
C VAL A 113 6.91 -10.24 1.80
N SER A 114 8.22 -10.12 1.62
CA SER A 114 8.84 -9.72 0.38
C SER A 114 8.24 -10.59 -0.71
N ILE A 115 7.94 -10.02 -1.87
CA ILE A 115 7.60 -10.78 -3.06
C ILE A 115 8.56 -11.99 -3.23
N THR A 116 9.82 -11.84 -2.79
CA THR A 116 10.81 -12.91 -2.62
C THR A 116 10.34 -14.10 -1.79
N SER A 117 9.76 -13.91 -0.60
CA SER A 117 9.29 -15.03 0.23
C SER A 117 8.04 -15.70 -0.35
N ILE A 118 7.20 -14.97 -1.09
CA ILE A 118 6.10 -15.57 -1.86
C ILE A 118 6.67 -16.44 -2.99
N TYR A 119 7.65 -15.93 -3.74
CA TYR A 119 8.32 -16.69 -4.78
C TYR A 119 9.05 -17.92 -4.22
N GLU A 120 9.69 -17.81 -3.06
CA GLU A 120 10.36 -18.93 -2.37
C GLU A 120 9.34 -19.97 -1.94
N ASN A 121 8.23 -19.59 -1.30
CA ASN A 121 7.18 -20.53 -0.91
C ASN A 121 6.52 -21.21 -2.10
N VAL A 122 6.27 -20.48 -3.20
CA VAL A 122 5.73 -21.05 -4.44
C VAL A 122 6.72 -22.04 -5.05
N LYS A 123 8.01 -21.69 -5.08
CA LYS A 123 9.07 -22.57 -5.58
C LYS A 123 9.22 -23.82 -4.71
N GLU A 124 9.20 -23.68 -3.40
CA GLU A 124 9.27 -24.80 -2.45
C GLU A 124 8.07 -25.72 -2.59
N ASN A 125 6.86 -25.17 -2.67
CA ASN A 125 5.64 -25.95 -2.89
C ASN A 125 5.68 -26.69 -4.23
N GLN A 126 6.19 -26.04 -5.29
CA GLN A 126 6.36 -26.69 -6.58
C GLN A 126 7.34 -27.88 -6.50
N GLN A 127 8.48 -27.70 -5.82
CA GLN A 127 9.46 -28.78 -5.59
C GLN A 127 8.88 -29.92 -4.76
N ASN A 128 8.12 -29.60 -3.71
CA ASN A 128 7.46 -30.60 -2.86
C ASN A 128 6.39 -31.38 -3.65
N LEU A 129 5.65 -30.71 -4.53
CA LEU A 129 4.70 -31.35 -5.41
C LEU A 129 5.39 -32.28 -6.40
N GLU A 130 6.45 -31.81 -7.06
CA GLU A 130 7.25 -32.63 -7.98
C GLU A 130 7.82 -33.87 -7.29
N ARG A 131 8.33 -33.71 -6.08
CA ARG A 131 8.83 -34.81 -5.26
C ARG A 131 7.73 -35.80 -4.88
N ALA A 132 6.58 -35.30 -4.40
CA ALA A 132 5.45 -36.15 -4.06
C ALA A 132 4.90 -36.90 -5.29
N VAL A 133 4.88 -36.26 -6.46
CA VAL A 133 4.51 -36.90 -7.72
C VAL A 133 5.54 -37.96 -8.08
N TYR A 134 6.84 -37.66 -8.01
CA TYR A 134 7.91 -38.63 -8.27
C TYR A 134 7.78 -39.85 -7.36
N GLU A 135 7.73 -39.65 -6.04
CA GLU A 135 7.60 -40.72 -5.04
C GLU A 135 6.30 -41.52 -5.21
N SER A 136 5.20 -40.89 -5.65
CA SER A 136 3.94 -41.60 -5.95
C SER A 136 3.97 -42.35 -7.29
N THR A 137 4.87 -42.03 -8.21
CA THR A 137 4.90 -42.56 -9.58
C THR A 137 6.08 -43.46 -9.87
N THR A 138 7.05 -43.56 -8.98
CA THR A 138 8.19 -44.47 -9.08
C THR A 138 8.11 -45.62 -8.07
N ASP A 139 8.76 -46.73 -8.40
CA ASP A 139 9.04 -47.85 -7.50
C ASP A 139 10.24 -47.53 -6.60
N GLY A 140 10.15 -47.87 -5.31
CA GLY A 140 11.15 -47.49 -4.31
C GLY A 140 12.46 -48.27 -4.38
N LEU A 141 12.45 -49.47 -4.98
CA LEU A 141 13.63 -50.33 -5.08
C LEU A 141 14.43 -50.05 -6.34
N THR A 142 13.72 -49.82 -7.45
CA THR A 142 14.29 -49.73 -8.80
C THR A 142 14.28 -48.30 -9.34
N HIS A 143 13.54 -47.36 -8.73
CA HIS A 143 13.34 -45.99 -9.21
C HIS A 143 12.71 -45.88 -10.61
N ILE A 144 12.18 -46.99 -11.16
CA ILE A 144 11.41 -46.99 -12.42
C ILE A 144 9.98 -46.54 -12.17
N PHE A 145 9.27 -46.16 -13.24
CA PHE A 145 7.85 -45.86 -13.12
C PHE A 145 7.05 -47.07 -12.64
N ASN A 146 6.23 -46.86 -11.62
CA ASN A 146 5.36 -47.89 -11.10
C ASN A 146 4.16 -48.15 -12.02
N ARG A 147 3.43 -49.23 -11.74
CA ARG A 147 2.25 -49.65 -12.52
C ARG A 147 1.20 -48.54 -12.66
N ARG A 148 1.01 -47.72 -11.62
CA ARG A 148 0.03 -46.62 -11.65
C ARG A 148 0.43 -45.54 -12.64
N LYS A 149 1.72 -45.22 -12.75
CA LYS A 149 2.23 -44.27 -13.74
C LYS A 149 2.09 -44.81 -15.16
N PHE A 150 2.38 -46.10 -15.36
CA PHE A 150 2.14 -46.80 -16.63
C PHE A 150 0.68 -46.66 -17.09
N ASP A 151 -0.29 -47.00 -16.22
CA ASP A 151 -1.72 -46.99 -16.57
C ASP A 151 -2.18 -45.57 -16.94
N ASN A 152 -1.68 -44.54 -16.24
CA ASN A 152 -1.98 -43.14 -16.52
C ASN A 152 -1.38 -42.67 -17.85
N ASP A 153 -0.13 -43.03 -18.14
CA ASP A 153 0.54 -42.62 -19.38
C ASP A 153 -0.09 -43.28 -20.61
N MET A 154 -0.42 -44.58 -20.52
CA MET A 154 -1.16 -45.30 -21.56
C MET A 154 -2.51 -44.64 -21.85
N ARG A 155 -3.28 -44.30 -20.81
CA ARG A 155 -4.57 -43.62 -20.97
C ARG A 155 -4.41 -42.27 -21.65
N ASN A 156 -3.43 -41.47 -21.23
CA ASN A 156 -3.14 -40.17 -21.84
C ASN A 156 -2.73 -40.28 -23.32
N LEU A 157 -1.94 -41.28 -23.69
CA LEU A 157 -1.54 -41.50 -25.09
C LEU A 157 -2.72 -41.92 -25.97
N ILE A 158 -3.59 -42.79 -25.45
CA ILE A 158 -4.82 -43.22 -26.12
C ILE A 158 -5.77 -42.04 -26.31
N GLU A 159 -6.01 -41.24 -25.27
CA GLU A 159 -6.90 -40.06 -25.33
C GLU A 159 -6.38 -39.00 -26.30
N LYS A 160 -5.06 -38.82 -26.39
CA LYS A 160 -4.41 -37.90 -27.34
C LYS A 160 -4.29 -38.47 -28.76
N ASN A 161 -4.75 -39.71 -28.97
CA ASN A 161 -4.66 -40.42 -30.25
C ASN A 161 -3.22 -40.47 -30.81
N GLN A 162 -2.23 -40.55 -29.90
CA GLN A 162 -0.81 -40.57 -30.23
C GLN A 162 -0.36 -42.02 -30.47
N SER A 163 0.31 -42.30 -31.58
CA SER A 163 0.89 -43.63 -31.82
C SER A 163 2.02 -43.92 -30.84
N PHE A 164 2.03 -45.12 -30.27
CA PHE A 164 3.05 -45.59 -29.33
C PHE A 164 3.38 -47.08 -29.56
N TYR A 165 4.48 -47.55 -28.99
CA TYR A 165 4.87 -48.97 -28.99
C TYR A 165 4.93 -49.47 -27.55
N LEU A 166 4.40 -50.67 -27.28
CA LEU A 166 4.42 -51.27 -25.95
C LEU A 166 5.40 -52.46 -25.94
N ALA A 167 6.34 -52.47 -25.00
CA ALA A 167 7.22 -53.60 -24.77
C ALA A 167 7.11 -54.04 -23.31
N ILE A 168 6.83 -55.32 -23.09
CA ILE A 168 6.79 -55.94 -21.78
C ILE A 168 8.03 -56.82 -21.68
N ILE A 169 8.86 -56.58 -20.67
CA ILE A 169 10.08 -57.35 -20.42
C ILE A 169 9.89 -58.08 -19.10
N ASP A 170 10.12 -59.38 -19.11
CA ASP A 170 10.16 -60.23 -17.92
C ASP A 170 11.59 -60.70 -17.68
N ILE A 171 11.97 -60.92 -16.42
CA ILE A 171 13.29 -61.45 -16.07
C ILE A 171 13.15 -62.96 -15.88
N ASP A 172 13.69 -63.72 -16.84
CA ASP A 172 13.67 -65.18 -16.79
C ASP A 172 14.32 -65.71 -15.49
N ASP A 173 13.72 -66.74 -14.91
CA ASP A 173 14.19 -67.43 -13.70
C ASP A 173 14.37 -66.52 -12.45
N PHE A 174 13.78 -65.32 -12.39
CA PHE A 174 13.95 -64.39 -11.25
C PHE A 174 13.60 -65.02 -9.89
N LYS A 175 12.54 -65.83 -9.85
CA LYS A 175 12.13 -66.58 -8.65
C LYS A 175 13.24 -67.53 -8.16
N LYS A 176 13.92 -68.22 -9.08
CA LYS A 176 15.03 -69.13 -8.76
C LYS A 176 16.22 -68.38 -8.18
N ILE A 177 16.48 -67.16 -8.64
CA ILE A 177 17.53 -66.28 -8.08
C ILE A 177 17.18 -65.92 -6.63
N ASN A 178 15.94 -65.48 -6.38
CA ASN A 178 15.45 -65.19 -5.02
C ASN A 178 15.51 -66.40 -4.10
N ASP A 179 15.08 -67.58 -4.59
CA ASP A 179 15.06 -68.81 -3.81
C ASP A 179 16.47 -69.36 -3.51
N THR A 180 17.45 -69.10 -4.39
CA THR A 180 18.83 -69.62 -4.25
C THR A 180 19.75 -68.68 -3.48
N TYR A 181 19.64 -67.37 -3.70
CA TYR A 181 20.58 -66.37 -3.20
C TYR A 181 19.96 -65.37 -2.21
N GLY A 182 18.66 -65.52 -1.93
CA GLY A 182 17.91 -64.61 -1.07
C GLY A 182 17.44 -63.36 -1.81
N HIS A 183 16.48 -62.67 -1.20
CA HIS A 183 15.84 -61.48 -1.80
C HIS A 183 16.81 -60.32 -2.04
N ASP A 184 17.82 -60.13 -1.19
CA ASP A 184 18.84 -59.09 -1.37
C ASP A 184 19.62 -59.26 -2.69
N ALA A 185 19.81 -60.51 -3.16
CA ALA A 185 20.44 -60.78 -4.43
C ALA A 185 19.51 -60.45 -5.62
N GLY A 186 18.21 -60.73 -5.50
CA GLY A 186 17.21 -60.33 -6.48
C GLY A 186 17.08 -58.82 -6.62
N ASP A 187 17.08 -58.09 -5.50
CA ASP A 187 17.06 -56.63 -5.46
C ASP A 187 18.26 -56.01 -6.21
N ASN A 188 19.44 -56.61 -6.07
CA ASN A 188 20.63 -56.17 -6.81
C ASN A 188 20.54 -56.44 -8.32
N VAL A 189 19.91 -57.54 -8.73
CA VAL A 189 19.64 -57.83 -10.15
C VAL A 189 18.69 -56.76 -10.72
N LEU A 190 17.60 -56.45 -10.02
CA LEU A 190 16.64 -55.42 -10.45
C LEU A 190 17.30 -54.04 -10.58
N ARG A 191 18.15 -53.64 -9.63
CA ARG A 191 18.92 -52.37 -9.70
C ARG A 191 19.90 -52.33 -10.88
N THR A 192 20.52 -53.46 -11.20
CA THR A 192 21.48 -53.55 -12.32
C THR A 192 20.78 -53.43 -13.68
N VAL A 193 19.60 -54.03 -13.81
CA VAL A 193 18.76 -53.92 -15.02
C VAL A 193 18.38 -52.46 -15.26
N GLU A 194 18.03 -51.71 -14.21
CA GLU A 194 17.72 -50.28 -14.35
C GLU A 194 18.95 -49.43 -14.74
N GLN A 195 20.11 -49.67 -14.13
CA GLN A 195 21.32 -48.89 -14.48
C GLN A 195 21.70 -49.02 -15.96
N ASN A 196 21.49 -50.21 -16.53
CA ASN A 196 21.69 -50.45 -17.96
C ASN A 196 20.65 -49.73 -18.84
N ARG A 197 19.45 -49.44 -18.32
CA ARG A 197 18.42 -48.65 -19.01
C ARG A 197 18.83 -47.20 -19.21
N GLN A 198 19.44 -46.56 -18.19
CA GLN A 198 19.87 -45.15 -18.27
C GLN A 198 21.06 -44.93 -19.23
N SER A 199 21.84 -45.98 -19.46
CA SER A 199 23.08 -45.95 -20.27
C SER A 199 22.83 -46.20 -21.76
N GLY A 200 21.69 -46.79 -22.12
CA GLY A 200 21.31 -47.09 -23.51
C GLY A 200 20.34 -46.06 -24.08
N LEU A 201 20.64 -45.53 -25.26
CA LEU A 201 19.67 -44.79 -26.08
C LEU A 201 18.49 -45.72 -26.44
N TRP A 202 17.44 -45.72 -25.62
CA TRP A 202 16.19 -46.41 -25.94
C TRP A 202 15.12 -45.38 -26.29
N VAL A 203 14.60 -45.53 -27.50
CA VAL A 203 13.79 -44.56 -28.23
C VAL A 203 12.51 -44.21 -27.46
N MET A 204 12.26 -42.90 -27.44
CA MET A 204 11.04 -42.23 -26.99
C MET A 204 9.82 -42.93 -27.61
N ASN A 205 9.02 -43.63 -26.78
CA ASN A 205 7.69 -44.24 -27.04
C ASN A 205 7.53 -45.70 -26.54
N ILE A 206 8.49 -46.28 -25.80
CA ILE A 206 8.36 -47.62 -25.20
C ILE A 206 8.03 -47.49 -23.70
N ILE A 207 6.90 -48.04 -23.28
CA ILE A 207 6.52 -48.12 -21.86
C ILE A 207 6.85 -49.53 -21.33
N PHE A 208 7.71 -49.63 -20.32
CA PHE A 208 8.10 -50.89 -19.70
C PHE A 208 7.13 -51.27 -18.58
N ILE A 209 6.78 -52.56 -18.48
CA ILE A 209 6.07 -53.14 -17.34
C ILE A 209 7.04 -54.07 -16.65
N ASP A 210 7.41 -53.76 -15.42
CA ASP A 210 8.02 -54.74 -14.52
C ASP A 210 6.92 -55.66 -13.97
N LEU A 211 6.96 -56.93 -14.36
CA LEU A 211 6.07 -57.99 -13.86
C LEU A 211 6.69 -58.77 -12.70
N ALA A 212 7.93 -58.45 -12.28
CA ALA A 212 8.66 -59.25 -11.30
C ALA A 212 8.25 -59.00 -9.83
N VAL A 213 7.58 -57.88 -9.52
CA VAL A 213 7.33 -57.48 -8.11
C VAL A 213 6.04 -58.05 -7.51
N LYS A 214 5.17 -58.74 -8.28
CA LYS A 214 3.85 -59.18 -7.78
C LYS A 214 3.74 -60.59 -7.18
N ASN A 215 4.83 -61.32 -7.03
CA ASN A 215 4.81 -62.63 -6.35
C ASN A 215 5.42 -62.60 -4.94
N TYR A 216 5.21 -61.51 -4.21
CA TYR A 216 5.41 -61.42 -2.76
C TYR A 216 4.07 -61.44 -2.03
N VAL A 217 3.31 -62.53 -2.21
CA VAL A 217 2.48 -63.19 -1.18
C VAL A 217 2.54 -64.69 -1.45
#